data_AF-A0A8T0YS99-F1
#
_entry.id   AF-A0A8T0YS99-F1
#
_cell.length_a   1.000
_cell.length_b   1.000
_cell.length_c   1.000
_cell.angle_alpha   90.00
_cell.angle_beta   90.00
_cell.angle_gamma   90.00
#
_symmetry.space_group_name_H-M   'P 1'
#
loop_
_entity.id
_entity.type
_entity.pdbx_description
1 polymer ?
#
loop_
_entity_poly.entity_id
_entity_poly.type
_entity_poly.pdbx_seq_one_letter_code
_entity_poly.pdbx_strand_id
1 'polypeptide(L)'
;MEYSDVFRVRLRHDAAAEVEPLEVRLVDGAQPYRSGVRRYPEAQRTFLREYVRELEAAGLVERNKTKSLGMPGAAGGEARHW
;
A
#
# COMPACT_ATOMS: atom_id res chain seq x y z
N MET A 1 10.98 29.31 1.34
CA MET A 1 10.30 28.68 2.49
C MET A 1 11.37 27.85 3.17
N GLU A 2 11.79 28.22 4.38
CA GLU A 2 13.05 27.78 5.01
C GLU A 2 13.05 26.29 5.46
N TYR A 3 11.94 25.57 5.35
CA TYR A 3 11.79 24.19 5.86
C TYR A 3 11.07 23.24 4.89
N SER A 4 11.12 23.51 3.57
CA SER A 4 10.51 22.61 2.55
C SER A 4 11.04 21.17 2.62
N ASP A 5 12.21 21.01 3.20
CA ASP A 5 12.98 19.78 3.24
C ASP A 5 12.61 18.94 4.48
N VAL A 6 12.11 19.61 5.53
CA VAL A 6 11.67 19.02 6.80
C VAL A 6 10.17 18.70 6.78
N PHE A 7 9.36 19.62 6.25
CA PHE A 7 7.91 19.46 6.15
C PHE A 7 7.47 19.36 4.70
N ARG A 8 6.98 18.18 4.33
CA ARG A 8 6.55 17.89 2.96
C ARG A 8 5.05 18.00 2.83
N VAL A 9 4.61 18.78 1.84
CA VAL A 9 3.20 18.89 1.44
C VAL A 9 2.81 17.80 0.43
N ARG A 10 3.78 17.24 -0.30
CA ARG A 10 3.57 16.24 -1.35
C ARG A 10 4.61 15.13 -1.26
N LEU A 11 4.20 13.92 -1.63
CA LEU A 11 5.09 12.76 -1.76
C LEU A 11 6.00 12.93 -2.99
N ARG A 12 7.25 12.49 -2.87
CA ARG A 12 8.26 12.53 -3.94
C ARG A 12 8.96 11.17 -4.03
N HIS A 13 9.58 10.94 -5.18
CA HIS A 13 10.44 9.79 -5.44
C HIS A 13 11.85 10.09 -4.91
N ASP A 14 11.98 10.17 -3.59
CA ASP A 14 13.28 10.38 -2.95
C ASP A 14 14.10 9.09 -2.93
N ALA A 15 15.42 9.23 -2.82
CA ALA A 15 16.29 8.09 -2.60
C ALA A 15 15.95 7.42 -1.25
N ALA A 16 16.11 6.09 -1.20
CA ALA A 16 16.08 5.38 0.05
C ALA A 16 17.16 5.94 0.99
N ALA A 17 16.89 5.92 2.29
CA ALA A 17 17.91 6.26 3.28
C ALA A 17 19.10 5.30 3.16
N GLU A 18 20.30 5.78 3.47
CA GLU A 18 21.56 5.01 3.47
C GLU A 18 21.62 4.07 4.68
N VAL A 19 20.67 3.14 4.74
CA VAL A 19 20.54 2.14 5.80
C VAL A 19 20.29 0.77 5.16
N GLU A 20 20.67 -0.29 5.88
CA GLU A 20 20.39 -1.65 5.44
C GLU A 20 18.88 -1.86 5.25
N PRO A 21 18.43 -2.49 4.15
CA PRO A 21 17.02 -2.79 3.94
C PRO A 21 16.43 -3.61 5.10
N LEU A 22 15.17 -3.35 5.39
CA LEU A 22 14.45 -4.09 6.42
C LEU A 22 14.20 -5.54 5.96
N GLU A 23 14.80 -6.50 6.67
CA GLU A 23 14.48 -7.92 6.52
C GLU A 23 13.34 -8.34 7.45
N VAL A 24 12.30 -8.95 6.89
CA VAL A 24 11.17 -9.50 7.67
C VAL A 24 11.31 -11.01 7.81
N ARG A 25 11.40 -11.50 9.05
CA ARG A 25 11.42 -12.94 9.37
C ARG A 25 10.05 -13.40 9.85
N LEU A 26 9.51 -14.45 9.22
CA LEU A 26 8.27 -15.07 9.67
C LEU A 26 8.55 -16.00 10.85
N VAL A 27 7.57 -16.13 11.75
CA VAL A 27 7.61 -17.15 12.81
C VAL A 27 7.43 -18.55 12.22
N ASP A 28 8.02 -19.55 12.87
CA ASP A 28 7.88 -20.95 12.46
C ASP A 28 6.41 -21.36 12.38
N GLY A 29 6.03 -21.97 11.26
CA GLY A 29 4.65 -22.40 11.00
C GLY A 29 3.70 -21.30 10.51
N ALA A 30 4.18 -20.07 10.28
CA ALA A 30 3.35 -19.01 9.72
C ALA A 30 2.75 -19.41 8.36
N GLN A 31 1.43 -19.26 8.24
CA GLN A 31 0.70 -19.51 7.00
C GLN A 31 0.25 -18.18 6.38
N PRO A 32 0.30 -18.04 5.05
CA PRO A 32 -0.21 -16.86 4.38
C PRO A 32 -1.72 -16.73 4.62
N TYR A 33 -2.15 -15.57 5.10
CA TYR A 33 -3.57 -15.23 5.24
C TYR A 33 -3.95 -14.16 4.21
N ARG A 34 -5.10 -14.36 3.56
CA ARG A 34 -5.73 -13.33 2.73
C ARG A 34 -6.93 -12.79 3.47
N SER A 35 -6.92 -11.50 3.78
CA SER A 35 -8.09 -10.87 4.37
C SER A 35 -9.22 -10.74 3.35
N GLY A 36 -10.46 -10.63 3.82
CA GLY A 36 -11.64 -10.41 2.97
C GLY A 36 -11.70 -8.99 2.42
N VAL A 37 -12.36 -8.82 1.26
CA VAL A 37 -12.50 -7.51 0.59
C VAL A 37 -13.28 -6.55 1.49
N ARG A 38 -12.66 -5.42 1.83
CA ARG A 38 -13.33 -4.36 2.59
C ARG A 38 -14.15 -3.47 1.66
N ARG A 39 -15.43 -3.30 1.97
CA ARG A 39 -16.31 -2.34 1.29
C ARG A 39 -16.10 -0.96 1.90
N TYR A 40 -15.71 -0.01 1.07
CA TYR A 40 -15.56 1.39 1.46
C TYR A 40 -16.66 2.25 0.79
N PRO A 41 -17.16 3.29 1.46
CA PRO A 41 -17.99 4.32 0.84
C PRO A 41 -17.30 4.96 -0.37
N GLU A 42 -18.08 5.50 -1.31
CA GLU A 42 -17.56 6.01 -2.58
C GLU A 42 -16.47 7.08 -2.43
N ALA A 43 -16.68 8.06 -1.54
CA ALA A 43 -15.71 9.11 -1.26
C ALA A 43 -14.35 8.52 -0.81
N GLN A 44 -14.38 7.51 0.05
CA GLN A 44 -13.18 6.84 0.53
C GLN A 44 -12.51 6.01 -0.57
N ARG A 45 -13.30 5.35 -1.44
CA ARG A 45 -12.76 4.61 -2.59
C ARG A 45 -12.05 5.52 -3.59
N THR A 46 -12.62 6.71 -3.83
CA THR A 46 -12.01 7.70 -4.72
C THR A 46 -10.70 8.21 -4.14
N PHE A 47 -10.70 8.59 -2.87
CA PHE A 47 -9.47 8.99 -2.18
C PHE A 47 -8.39 7.91 -2.23
N LEU A 48 -8.71 6.66 -1.85
CA LEU A 48 -7.75 5.56 -1.86
C LEU A 48 -7.16 5.31 -3.25
N ARG A 49 -7.99 5.40 -4.30
CA ARG A 49 -7.55 5.21 -5.68
C ARG A 49 -6.59 6.31 -6.13
N GLU A 50 -6.89 7.56 -5.81
CA GLU A 50 -6.03 8.70 -6.15
C GLU A 50 -4.72 8.66 -5.37
N TYR A 51 -4.80 8.38 -4.07
CA TYR A 51 -3.64 8.31 -3.20
C TYR A 51 -2.70 7.15 -3.58
N VAL A 52 -3.23 5.98 -3.94
CA VAL A 52 -2.41 4.86 -4.42
C VAL A 52 -1.70 5.22 -5.73
N ARG A 53 -2.32 6.00 -6.62
CA ARG A 53 -1.65 6.48 -7.85
C ARG A 53 -0.49 7.42 -7.53
N GLU A 54 -0.66 8.30 -6.54
CA GLU A 54 0.44 9.16 -6.06
C GLU A 54 1.60 8.32 -5.49
N LEU A 55 1.29 7.25 -4.75
CA LEU A 55 2.30 6.33 -4.22
C LEU A 55 3.02 5.52 -5.31
N GLU A 56 2.28 5.01 -6.30
CA GLU A 56 2.86 4.32 -7.48
C GLU A 56 3.78 5.28 -8.25
N ALA A 57 3.35 6.52 -8.48
CA ALA A 57 4.15 7.54 -9.18
C ALA A 57 5.41 7.97 -8.39
N ALA A 58 5.34 7.95 -7.05
CA ALA A 58 6.47 8.21 -6.17
C ALA A 58 7.41 6.99 -6.02
N GLY A 59 7.11 5.84 -6.62
CA GLY A 59 7.93 4.62 -6.51
C GLY A 59 7.87 3.95 -5.14
N LEU A 60 6.91 4.34 -4.28
CA LEU A 60 6.77 3.82 -2.91
C LEU A 60 5.95 2.53 -2.86
N VAL A 61 5.18 2.24 -3.91
CA VAL A 61 4.38 1.02 -4.06
C VAL A 61 4.58 0.45 -5.45
N GLU A 62 4.73 -0.87 -5.52
CA GLU A 62 4.78 -1.62 -6.76
C GLU A 62 3.67 -2.68 -6.86
N ARG A 63 3.36 -3.09 -8.09
CA ARG A 63 2.39 -4.15 -8.35
C ARG A 63 3.02 -5.52 -8.16
N ASN A 64 2.77 -6.13 -7.01
CA ASN A 64 3.18 -7.49 -6.74
C ASN A 64 2.33 -8.51 -7.55
N LYS A 65 2.95 -9.20 -8.52
CA LYS A 65 2.30 -10.22 -9.36
C LYS A 65 2.26 -11.61 -8.72
N THR A 66 3.02 -11.82 -7.64
CA THR A 66 3.14 -13.08 -6.89
C THR A 66 2.13 -13.10 -5.73
N LYS A 67 1.04 -13.85 -5.89
CA LYS A 67 -0.17 -13.75 -5.05
C LYS A 67 -0.17 -14.60 -3.78
N SER A 68 0.96 -14.96 -3.17
CA SER A 68 0.93 -15.80 -1.96
C SER A 68 0.46 -15.02 -0.73
N LEU A 69 0.77 -13.73 -0.62
CA LEU A 69 0.35 -12.84 0.48
C LEU A 69 -0.44 -11.64 -0.09
N GLY A 70 -1.56 -11.28 0.52
CA GLY A 70 -2.34 -10.15 0.06
C GLY A 70 -3.46 -9.73 0.99
N MET A 71 -3.53 -8.44 1.28
CA MET A 71 -4.74 -7.79 1.78
C MET A 71 -5.49 -7.24 0.54
N PRO A 72 -6.80 -7.48 0.39
CA PRO A 72 -7.53 -6.93 -0.73
C PRO A 72 -7.64 -5.41 -0.58
N GLY A 73 -7.11 -4.70 -1.58
CA GLY A 73 -7.41 -3.29 -1.77
C GLY A 73 -8.87 -3.08 -2.17
N ALA A 74 -9.31 -1.82 -2.15
CA ALA A 74 -10.67 -1.38 -2.44
C ALA A 74 -11.09 -1.60 -3.91
N ALA A 75 -11.17 -2.86 -4.36
CA ALA A 75 -11.73 -3.23 -5.65
C ALA A 75 -13.19 -3.63 -5.45
N GLY A 76 -14.08 -2.87 -6.08
CA GLY A 76 -15.49 -3.21 -6.16
C GLY A 76 -15.67 -4.58 -6.80
N GLY A 77 -16.43 -5.43 -6.14
CA GLY A 77 -16.83 -6.74 -6.64
C GLY A 77 -17.66 -7.42 -5.57
N GLU A 78 -18.89 -7.80 -5.93
CA GLU A 78 -19.89 -8.41 -5.06
C GLU A 78 -19.32 -9.55 -4.21
N ALA A 79 -19.38 -9.38 -2.89
CA ALA A 79 -19.22 -10.50 -1.97
C ALA A 79 -20.56 -11.26 -1.94
N ARG A 80 -20.57 -12.44 -2.57
CA ARG A 80 -21.52 -13.51 -2.24
C ARG A 80 -21.13 -14.08 -0.87
N HIS A 81 -22.15 -14.33 -0.05
CA HIS A 81 -22.23 -15.25 1.10
C HIS A 81 -21.11 -16.30 1.01
N TRP A 82 -20.19 -16.45 1.97
CA TRP A 82 -20.35 -16.75 3.40
C TRP A 82 -19.14 -16.26 4.19
#